data_AF-A0A662UMI2-F1
#
_entry.id   AF-A0A662UMI2-F1
#
_cell.length_a   1.000
_cell.length_b   1.000
_cell.length_c   1.000
_cell.angle_alpha   90.00
_cell.angle_beta   90.00
_cell.angle_gamma   90.00
#
_symmetry.space_group_name_H-M   'P 1'
#
loop_
_entity.id
_entity.type
_entity.pdbx_description
1 polymer ?
#
loop_
_entity_poly.entity_id
_entity_poly.type
_entity_poly.pdbx_seq_one_letter_code
_entity_poly.pdbx_strand_id
1 'polypeptide(L)'
;AVTLTKANIDEIEDILDLAEEIGVRRVVFFNFVPVGRGRNYIWLDLSPTEREKVLRTLFREMKKRRGLQIISTAPYYGRVSMQLSGGEDVAPTHFYVGGDPIIRAIAEFIGGCGAGRIYAAIQPNGDVTPCVFMPITVGNLRKKPFWNIWLNSSLFNLLRNRDRLKGFCGKCPYRNICGGCRARAYAYYKDPIAPDPGCIFNSKYWKELQNQQKVRITIPK
;
A
#
# COMPACT_ATOMS: atom_id res chain seq x y z
N ALA A 1 10.38 -7.49 -9.88
CA ALA A 1 9.72 -6.67 -8.83
C ALA A 1 10.78 -6.19 -7.85
N VAL A 2 10.64 -4.97 -7.32
CA VAL A 2 11.67 -4.33 -6.46
C VAL A 2 11.01 -3.76 -5.22
N THR A 3 11.62 -3.87 -4.06
CA THR A 3 11.14 -3.18 -2.85
C THR A 3 11.77 -1.80 -2.76
N LEU A 4 10.93 -0.76 -2.69
CA LEU A 4 11.38 0.61 -2.50
C LEU A 4 11.71 0.88 -1.04
N THR A 5 12.92 1.35 -0.81
CA THR A 5 13.45 1.78 0.48
C THR A 5 14.27 3.04 0.28
N LYS A 6 14.62 3.75 1.35
CA LYS A 6 15.54 4.89 1.25
C LYS A 6 16.88 4.56 0.59
N ALA A 7 17.29 3.30 0.56
CA ALA A 7 18.56 2.90 -0.03
C ALA A 7 18.57 2.89 -1.57
N ASN A 8 17.41 2.86 -2.23
CA ASN A 8 17.32 2.65 -3.67
C ASN A 8 16.28 3.55 -4.37
N ILE A 9 15.77 4.59 -3.71
CA ILE A 9 14.82 5.51 -4.35
C ILE A 9 15.46 6.34 -5.46
N ASP A 10 16.77 6.53 -5.43
CA ASP A 10 17.51 7.31 -6.42
C ASP A 10 17.91 6.47 -7.66
N GLU A 11 17.73 5.15 -7.61
CA GLU A 11 18.05 4.20 -8.70
C GLU A 11 16.81 3.84 -9.55
N ILE A 12 15.67 4.53 -9.36
CA ILE A 12 14.41 4.16 -10.01
C ILE A 12 14.53 4.18 -11.53
N GLU A 13 15.20 5.18 -12.11
CA GLU A 13 15.37 5.30 -13.56
C GLU A 13 16.25 4.19 -14.10
N ASP A 14 17.40 3.91 -13.47
CA ASP A 14 18.31 2.82 -13.84
C ASP A 14 17.62 1.45 -13.79
N ILE A 15 16.79 1.21 -12.76
CA ILE A 15 15.98 -0.02 -12.64
C ILE A 15 15.00 -0.15 -13.82
N LEU A 16 14.40 0.95 -14.26
CA LEU A 16 13.45 0.96 -15.37
C LEU A 16 14.15 0.78 -16.71
N ASP A 17 15.31 1.41 -16.90
CA ASP A 17 16.14 1.26 -18.09
C ASP A 17 16.58 -0.20 -18.24
N LEU A 18 17.11 -0.81 -17.18
CA LEU A 18 17.47 -2.22 -17.15
C LEU A 18 16.26 -3.12 -17.44
N ALA A 19 15.09 -2.79 -16.89
CA ALA A 19 13.87 -3.56 -17.13
C ALA A 19 13.47 -3.55 -18.61
N GLU A 20 13.57 -2.41 -19.30
CA GLU A 20 13.30 -2.34 -20.74
C GLU A 20 14.37 -3.09 -21.54
N GLU A 21 15.65 -2.96 -21.19
CA GLU A 21 16.77 -3.65 -21.86
C GLU A 21 16.57 -5.18 -21.87
N ILE A 22 16.18 -5.75 -20.74
CA ILE A 22 15.96 -7.20 -20.61
C ILE A 22 14.56 -7.66 -21.06
N GLY A 23 13.74 -6.75 -21.62
CA GLY A 23 12.42 -7.07 -22.20
C GLY A 23 11.30 -7.30 -21.17
N VAL A 24 11.40 -6.74 -19.97
CA VAL A 24 10.33 -6.81 -18.96
C VAL A 24 9.13 -5.96 -19.43
N ARG A 25 7.92 -6.53 -19.31
CA ARG A 25 6.66 -5.81 -19.62
C ARG A 25 6.02 -5.13 -18.41
N ARG A 26 6.46 -5.48 -17.20
CA ARG A 26 5.90 -4.97 -15.95
C ARG A 26 6.93 -4.91 -14.83
N VAL A 27 7.11 -3.71 -14.26
CA VAL A 27 7.85 -3.50 -13.03
C VAL A 27 6.87 -3.19 -11.89
N VAL A 28 6.95 -4.00 -10.84
CA VAL A 28 6.18 -3.79 -9.60
C VAL A 28 7.11 -3.31 -8.50
N PHE A 29 6.87 -2.09 -8.04
CA PHE A 29 7.54 -1.47 -6.91
C PHE A 29 6.77 -1.75 -5.61
N PHE A 30 7.30 -2.67 -4.82
CA PHE A 30 6.78 -3.00 -3.51
C PHE A 30 7.08 -1.88 -2.51
N ASN A 31 6.03 -1.41 -1.84
CA ASN A 31 6.17 -0.49 -0.73
C ASN A 31 6.69 -1.23 0.50
N PHE A 32 7.85 -0.81 1.03
CA PHE A 32 8.41 -1.37 2.27
C PHE A 32 7.48 -1.07 3.46
N VAL A 33 7.03 -2.11 4.16
CA VAL A 33 6.21 -1.99 5.39
C VAL A 33 7.00 -2.61 6.55
N PRO A 34 7.31 -1.87 7.63
CA PRO A 34 8.20 -2.33 8.70
C PRO A 34 7.49 -3.30 9.65
N VAL A 35 7.28 -4.54 9.19
CA VAL A 35 6.68 -5.65 9.95
C VAL A 35 7.61 -6.86 9.99
N GLY A 36 7.37 -7.79 10.92
CA GLY A 36 8.27 -8.92 11.14
C GLY A 36 9.70 -8.45 11.41
N ARG A 37 10.67 -9.04 10.70
CA ARG A 37 12.09 -8.63 10.75
C ARG A 37 12.32 -7.20 10.25
N GLY A 38 11.46 -6.68 9.36
CA GLY A 38 11.55 -5.31 8.84
C GLY A 38 11.37 -4.23 9.90
N ARG A 39 10.84 -4.57 11.09
CA ARG A 39 10.78 -3.65 12.24
C ARG A 39 12.17 -3.17 12.66
N ASN A 40 13.18 -4.02 12.50
CA ASN A 40 14.56 -3.68 12.83
C ASN A 40 15.19 -2.73 11.81
N TYR A 41 14.51 -2.39 10.71
CA TYR A 41 15.04 -1.57 9.62
C TYR A 41 14.11 -0.39 9.30
N ILE A 42 13.48 0.18 10.32
CA ILE A 42 12.48 1.23 10.13
C ILE A 42 13.07 2.50 9.48
N TRP A 43 14.38 2.72 9.59
CA TRP A 43 15.09 3.82 8.91
C TRP A 43 15.07 3.69 7.38
N LEU A 44 14.84 2.48 6.84
CA LEU A 44 14.68 2.25 5.41
C LEU A 44 13.30 2.68 4.89
N ASP A 45 12.34 2.93 5.77
CA ASP A 45 11.01 3.38 5.35
C ASP A 45 11.02 4.84 4.88
N LEU A 46 10.32 5.09 3.79
CA LEU A 46 10.22 6.43 3.20
C LEU A 46 9.37 7.33 4.10
N SER A 47 9.78 8.59 4.24
CA SER A 47 8.92 9.64 4.77
C SER A 47 7.73 9.91 3.84
N PRO A 48 6.69 10.61 4.31
CA PRO A 48 5.55 10.98 3.48
C PRO A 48 5.93 11.77 2.22
N THR A 49 6.91 12.65 2.32
CA THR A 49 7.39 13.48 1.20
C THR A 49 8.19 12.67 0.20
N GLU A 50 9.15 11.85 0.66
CA GLU A 50 9.91 10.94 -0.20
C GLU A 50 8.98 9.98 -0.95
N ARG A 51 8.00 9.40 -0.24
CA ARG A 51 7.03 8.48 -0.86
C ARG A 51 6.13 9.18 -1.87
N GLU A 52 5.64 10.38 -1.58
CA GLU A 52 4.86 11.17 -2.54
C GLU A 52 5.67 11.47 -3.80
N LYS A 53 6.93 11.89 -3.65
CA LYS A 53 7.84 12.18 -4.76
C LYS A 53 8.02 10.94 -5.64
N VAL A 54 8.38 9.80 -5.03
CA VAL A 54 8.61 8.54 -5.74
C VAL A 54 7.36 8.07 -6.48
N LEU A 55 6.20 8.03 -5.82
CA LEU A 55 4.96 7.59 -6.48
C LEU A 55 4.56 8.48 -7.66
N ARG A 56 4.82 9.78 -7.59
CA ARG A 56 4.62 10.70 -8.71
C ARG A 56 5.61 10.44 -9.85
N THR A 57 6.88 10.16 -9.53
CA THR A 57 7.89 9.75 -10.53
C THR A 57 7.47 8.47 -11.24
N LEU A 58 7.07 7.42 -10.50
CA LEU A 58 6.60 6.17 -11.08
C LEU A 58 5.44 6.36 -12.06
N PHE A 59 4.48 7.22 -11.71
CA PHE A 59 3.36 7.51 -12.62
C PHE A 59 3.81 8.24 -13.89
N ARG A 60 4.71 9.23 -13.77
CA ARG A 60 5.26 9.95 -14.94
C ARG A 60 6.04 9.01 -15.85
N GLU A 61 6.89 8.15 -15.29
CA GLU A 61 7.61 7.14 -16.05
C GLU A 61 6.66 6.15 -16.72
N MET A 62 5.56 5.77 -16.06
CA MET A 62 4.53 4.92 -16.67
C MET A 62 3.91 5.56 -17.91
N LYS A 63 3.65 6.87 -17.88
CA LYS A 63 3.12 7.61 -19.05
C LYS A 63 4.16 7.79 -20.15
N LYS A 64 5.44 7.94 -19.79
CA LYS A 64 6.57 8.08 -20.73
C LYS A 64 6.86 6.76 -21.45
N ARG A 65 6.93 5.65 -20.72
CA ARG A 65 7.34 4.32 -21.20
C ARG A 65 6.13 3.47 -21.58
N ARG A 66 5.53 3.74 -22.74
CA ARG A 66 4.27 3.11 -23.19
C ARG A 66 4.33 1.57 -23.31
N GLY A 67 5.51 0.97 -23.44
CA GLY A 67 5.71 -0.48 -23.49
C GLY A 67 5.83 -1.16 -22.12
N LEU A 68 5.92 -0.38 -21.04
CA LEU A 68 6.23 -0.89 -19.71
C LEU A 68 5.17 -0.49 -18.68
N GLN A 69 4.53 -1.48 -18.06
CA GLN A 69 3.65 -1.20 -16.92
C GLN A 69 4.45 -0.99 -15.64
N ILE A 70 4.32 0.20 -15.06
CA ILE A 70 4.97 0.57 -13.79
C ILE A 70 3.90 0.72 -12.72
N ILE A 71 3.97 -0.16 -11.71
CA ILE A 71 2.96 -0.27 -10.66
C ILE A 71 3.61 -0.16 -9.29
N SER A 72 2.94 0.50 -8.34
CA SER A 72 3.31 0.44 -6.92
C SER A 72 2.29 -0.35 -6.10
N THR A 73 2.76 -1.10 -5.10
CA THR A 73 1.87 -1.75 -4.12
C THR A 73 1.39 -0.81 -3.02
N ALA A 74 1.84 0.45 -3.01
CA ALA A 74 1.39 1.46 -2.07
C ALA A 74 -0.05 1.90 -2.39
N PRO A 75 -1.03 1.80 -1.47
CA PRO A 75 -2.41 2.21 -1.73
C PRO A 75 -2.57 3.67 -2.18
N TYR A 76 -1.64 4.55 -1.79
CA TYR A 76 -1.65 5.95 -2.20
C TYR A 76 -1.39 6.15 -3.71
N TYR A 77 -0.86 5.15 -4.41
CA TYR A 77 -0.62 5.23 -5.85
C TYR A 77 -1.92 5.41 -6.64
N GLY A 78 -3.04 4.84 -6.17
CA GLY A 78 -4.38 5.11 -6.72
C GLY A 78 -4.75 6.59 -6.66
N ARG A 79 -4.51 7.26 -5.52
CA ARG A 79 -4.70 8.72 -5.41
C ARG A 79 -3.75 9.48 -6.32
N VAL A 80 -2.45 9.14 -6.31
CA VAL A 80 -1.43 9.86 -7.08
C VAL A 80 -1.75 9.80 -8.58
N SER A 81 -2.17 8.63 -9.07
CA SER A 81 -2.58 8.42 -10.46
C SER A 81 -3.72 9.37 -10.83
N MET A 82 -4.82 9.35 -10.06
CA MET A 82 -5.96 10.24 -10.31
C MET A 82 -5.60 11.72 -10.24
N GLN A 83 -4.72 12.11 -9.31
CA GLN A 83 -4.31 13.51 -9.16
C GLN A 83 -3.49 14.00 -10.35
N LEU A 84 -2.59 13.15 -10.87
CA LEU A 84 -1.73 13.52 -12.00
C LEU A 84 -2.43 13.41 -13.35
N SER A 85 -3.43 12.54 -13.47
CA SER A 85 -4.19 12.34 -14.71
C SER A 85 -5.47 13.16 -14.79
N GLY A 86 -5.76 14.04 -13.81
CA GLY A 86 -7.06 14.73 -13.74
C GLY A 86 -8.27 13.78 -13.61
N GLY A 87 -8.07 12.57 -13.08
CA GLY A 87 -9.10 11.53 -12.93
C GLY A 87 -9.26 10.59 -14.13
N GLU A 88 -8.49 10.76 -15.21
CA GLU A 88 -8.51 9.84 -16.35
C GLU A 88 -7.99 8.43 -16.00
N ASP A 89 -6.83 8.34 -15.36
CA ASP A 89 -6.19 7.09 -14.97
C ASP A 89 -6.53 6.73 -13.50
N VAL A 90 -6.76 5.44 -13.27
CA VAL A 90 -6.88 4.87 -11.93
C VAL A 90 -5.87 3.75 -11.73
N ALA A 91 -5.40 3.61 -10.49
CA ALA A 91 -4.65 2.44 -10.05
C ALA A 91 -5.43 1.74 -8.92
N PRO A 92 -6.49 0.99 -9.25
CA PRO A 92 -7.16 0.19 -8.24
C PRO A 92 -6.25 -0.96 -7.88
N THR A 93 -5.83 -1.00 -6.62
CA THR A 93 -4.89 -2.01 -6.10
C THR A 93 -3.51 -1.91 -6.76
N HIS A 94 -2.82 -3.05 -6.95
CA HIS A 94 -1.49 -3.14 -7.56
C HIS A 94 -1.46 -4.05 -8.80
N PHE A 95 -2.62 -4.19 -9.48
CA PHE A 95 -2.76 -5.05 -10.67
C PHE A 95 -2.79 -4.28 -12.00
N TYR A 96 -3.19 -3.00 -11.97
CA TYR A 96 -3.41 -2.19 -13.17
C TYR A 96 -3.23 -0.70 -12.87
N VAL A 97 -2.77 0.04 -13.89
CA VAL A 97 -2.81 1.50 -13.94
C VAL A 97 -3.21 1.89 -15.35
N GLY A 98 -4.25 2.72 -15.47
CA GLY A 98 -4.70 3.22 -16.78
C GLY A 98 -6.14 3.74 -16.75
N GLY A 99 -6.62 4.18 -17.90
CA GLY A 99 -7.92 4.84 -18.07
C GLY A 99 -9.05 3.95 -18.59
N ASP A 100 -9.06 2.67 -18.24
CA ASP A 100 -10.15 1.78 -18.64
C ASP A 100 -11.47 2.21 -17.93
N PRO A 101 -12.55 2.52 -18.65
CA PRO A 101 -13.79 3.03 -18.05
C PRO A 101 -14.45 2.08 -17.05
N ILE A 102 -14.40 0.76 -17.30
CA ILE A 102 -14.97 -0.25 -16.41
C ILE A 102 -14.14 -0.31 -15.13
N ILE A 103 -12.82 -0.36 -15.27
CA ILE A 103 -11.90 -0.37 -14.13
C ILE A 103 -12.04 0.90 -13.30
N ARG A 104 -12.23 2.05 -13.94
CA ARG A 104 -12.52 3.33 -13.27
C ARG A 104 -13.83 3.29 -12.49
N ALA A 105 -14.90 2.75 -13.08
CA ALA A 105 -16.20 2.64 -12.42
C ALA A 105 -16.15 1.76 -11.15
N ILE A 106 -15.35 0.70 -11.16
CA ILE A 106 -15.23 -0.20 -10.00
C ILE A 106 -14.13 0.20 -9.01
N ALA A 107 -13.28 1.18 -9.35
CA ALA A 107 -12.09 1.54 -8.57
C ALA A 107 -12.42 1.98 -7.14
N GLU A 108 -13.58 2.56 -6.89
CA GLU A 108 -14.04 2.89 -5.53
C GLU A 108 -14.33 1.66 -4.68
N PHE A 109 -14.73 0.54 -5.29
CA PHE A 109 -15.05 -0.69 -4.59
C PHE A 109 -13.82 -1.55 -4.35
N ILE A 110 -12.94 -1.65 -5.35
CA ILE A 110 -11.76 -2.53 -5.29
C ILE A 110 -10.45 -1.81 -4.95
N GLY A 111 -10.41 -0.48 -5.01
CA GLY A 111 -9.18 0.31 -4.87
C GLY A 111 -8.59 0.33 -3.46
N GLY A 112 -7.30 0.63 -3.40
CA GLY A 112 -6.56 0.82 -2.16
C GLY A 112 -6.12 -0.48 -1.50
N CYS A 113 -6.07 -0.49 -0.16
CA CYS A 113 -5.71 -1.70 0.57
C CYS A 113 -6.80 -2.77 0.44
N GLY A 114 -6.40 -3.94 -0.09
CA GLY A 114 -7.31 -5.06 -0.33
C GLY A 114 -7.53 -6.01 0.84
N ALA A 115 -6.81 -5.84 1.95
CA ALA A 115 -6.83 -6.73 3.10
C ALA A 115 -8.25 -6.87 3.68
N GLY A 116 -8.80 -8.09 3.70
CA GLY A 116 -10.16 -8.38 4.15
C GLY A 116 -11.28 -7.82 3.25
N ARG A 117 -10.93 -7.18 2.13
CA ARG A 117 -11.88 -6.58 1.17
C ARG A 117 -11.95 -7.35 -0.14
N ILE A 118 -10.80 -7.64 -0.72
CA ILE A 118 -10.66 -8.38 -1.99
C ILE A 118 -9.74 -9.60 -1.86
N TYR A 119 -8.94 -9.69 -0.79
CA TYR A 119 -8.12 -10.87 -0.51
C TYR A 119 -7.95 -11.09 1.00
N ALA A 120 -7.54 -12.31 1.34
CA ALA A 120 -6.98 -12.71 2.64
C ALA A 120 -5.71 -13.54 2.39
N ALA A 121 -4.86 -13.68 3.40
CA ALA A 121 -3.69 -14.55 3.36
C ALA A 121 -3.97 -15.84 4.15
N ILE A 122 -3.47 -16.96 3.65
CA ILE A 122 -3.57 -18.28 4.29
C ILE A 122 -2.16 -18.72 4.66
N GLN A 123 -1.95 -19.06 5.93
CA GLN A 123 -0.69 -19.56 6.44
C GLN A 123 -0.59 -21.08 6.28
N PRO A 124 0.62 -21.67 6.29
CA PRO A 124 0.80 -23.12 6.10
C PRO A 124 0.06 -24.00 7.12
N ASN A 125 -0.20 -23.49 8.34
CA ASN A 125 -0.96 -24.17 9.38
C ASN A 125 -2.50 -24.03 9.21
N GLY A 126 -2.97 -23.39 8.14
CA GLY A 126 -4.37 -23.11 7.87
C GLY A 126 -4.91 -21.82 8.49
N ASP A 127 -4.10 -21.05 9.24
CA ASP A 127 -4.54 -19.76 9.77
C ASP A 127 -4.82 -18.78 8.65
N VAL A 128 -5.91 -18.02 8.79
CA VAL A 128 -6.28 -16.95 7.87
C VAL A 128 -5.93 -15.62 8.51
N THR A 129 -5.23 -14.75 7.78
CA THR A 129 -4.92 -13.37 8.20
C THR A 129 -5.39 -12.38 7.12
N PRO A 130 -5.61 -11.09 7.44
CA PRO A 130 -6.05 -10.11 6.44
C PRO A 130 -5.01 -9.78 5.37
N CYS A 131 -3.73 -9.86 5.74
CA CYS A 131 -2.63 -9.51 4.87
C CYS A 131 -1.37 -10.25 5.32
N VAL A 132 -0.47 -10.54 4.38
CA VAL A 132 0.87 -11.08 4.68
C VAL A 132 1.67 -10.19 5.63
N PHE A 133 1.37 -8.89 5.64
CA PHE A 133 1.98 -7.91 6.54
C PHE A 133 1.19 -7.64 7.82
N MET A 134 0.07 -8.34 8.04
CA MET A 134 -0.80 -8.18 9.21
C MET A 134 -1.01 -9.54 9.88
N PRO A 135 -0.12 -9.95 10.81
CA PRO A 135 -0.15 -11.27 11.44
C PRO A 135 -1.21 -11.34 12.55
N ILE A 136 -2.47 -11.08 12.19
CA ILE A 136 -3.63 -11.21 13.08
C ILE A 136 -4.48 -12.35 12.53
N THR A 137 -4.51 -13.47 13.25
CA THR A 137 -5.34 -14.63 12.88
C THR A 137 -6.81 -14.29 13.07
N VAL A 138 -7.59 -14.44 11.99
CA VAL A 138 -9.05 -14.21 11.99
C VAL A 138 -9.86 -15.51 11.96
N GLY A 139 -9.19 -16.64 11.78
CA GLY A 139 -9.78 -17.98 11.74
C GLY A 139 -8.78 -19.00 11.25
N ASN A 140 -9.18 -20.28 11.19
CA ASN A 140 -8.35 -21.35 10.66
C ASN A 140 -9.19 -22.29 9.79
N LEU A 141 -8.71 -22.60 8.58
CA LEU A 141 -9.41 -23.39 7.57
C LEU A 141 -9.58 -24.86 7.95
N ARG A 142 -8.80 -25.37 8.90
CA ARG A 142 -8.98 -26.71 9.47
C ARG A 142 -10.17 -26.78 10.43
N LYS A 143 -10.73 -25.62 10.83
CA LYS A 143 -11.82 -25.52 11.82
C LYS A 143 -13.12 -24.97 11.24
N LYS A 144 -13.06 -24.05 10.27
CA LYS A 144 -14.23 -23.38 9.70
C LYS A 144 -14.04 -23.18 8.19
N PRO A 145 -15.12 -23.25 7.38
CA PRO A 145 -15.03 -22.96 5.95
C PRO A 145 -14.64 -21.50 5.72
N PHE A 146 -13.86 -21.24 4.66
CA PHE A 146 -13.35 -19.90 4.35
C PHE A 146 -14.46 -18.84 4.30
N TRP A 147 -15.61 -19.15 3.67
CA TRP A 147 -16.74 -18.24 3.57
C TRP A 147 -17.27 -17.75 4.91
N ASN A 148 -17.29 -18.62 5.94
CA ASN A 148 -17.71 -18.21 7.27
C ASN A 148 -16.70 -17.23 7.89
N ILE A 149 -15.40 -17.51 7.78
CA ILE A 149 -14.34 -16.59 8.23
C ILE A 149 -14.42 -15.27 7.47
N TRP A 150 -14.58 -15.33 6.14
CA TRP A 150 -14.64 -14.18 5.26
C TRP A 150 -15.80 -13.25 5.62
N LEU A 151 -17.02 -13.77 5.75
CA LEU A 151 -18.21 -12.94 5.97
C LEU A 151 -18.36 -12.48 7.43
N ASN A 152 -17.97 -13.32 8.39
CA ASN A 152 -18.32 -13.10 9.80
C ASN A 152 -17.16 -12.61 10.68
N SER A 153 -15.91 -12.57 10.18
CA SER A 153 -14.80 -12.04 10.96
C SER A 153 -14.99 -10.56 11.28
N SER A 154 -14.92 -10.22 12.58
CA SER A 154 -15.01 -8.85 13.07
C SER A 154 -13.94 -7.94 12.45
N LEU A 155 -12.71 -8.45 12.29
CA LEU A 155 -11.61 -7.69 11.69
C LEU A 155 -11.82 -7.47 10.19
N PHE A 156 -12.33 -8.46 9.45
CA PHE A 156 -12.65 -8.24 8.04
C PHE A 156 -13.78 -7.23 7.86
N ASN A 157 -14.84 -7.33 8.67
CA ASN A 157 -15.92 -6.35 8.64
C ASN A 157 -15.45 -4.94 9.03
N LEU A 158 -14.51 -4.84 9.98
CA LEU A 158 -13.86 -3.57 10.31
C LEU A 158 -13.04 -3.01 9.15
N LEU A 159 -12.25 -3.83 8.47
CA LEU A 159 -11.41 -3.42 7.33
C LEU A 159 -12.23 -3.04 6.09
N ARG A 160 -13.42 -3.62 5.91
CA ARG A 160 -14.37 -3.25 4.86
C ARG A 160 -15.03 -1.90 5.11
N ASN A 161 -15.24 -1.54 6.37
CA ASN A 161 -15.88 -0.28 6.73
C ASN A 161 -14.87 0.88 6.65
N ARG A 162 -14.86 1.57 5.51
CA ARG A 162 -13.94 2.69 5.25
C ARG A 162 -14.33 3.98 5.97
N ASP A 163 -15.57 4.10 6.42
CA ASP A 163 -16.04 5.25 7.21
C ASP A 163 -15.45 5.26 8.62
N ARG A 164 -14.99 4.11 9.12
CA ARG A 164 -14.33 3.99 10.43
C ARG A 164 -12.83 4.31 10.42
N LEU A 165 -12.25 4.67 9.27
CA LEU A 165 -10.82 5.02 9.20
C LEU A 165 -10.55 6.30 10.00
N LYS A 166 -9.52 6.27 10.84
CA LYS A 166 -9.11 7.40 11.68
C LYS A 166 -8.18 8.37 10.92
N GLY A 167 -8.00 9.56 11.50
CA GLY A 167 -7.15 10.62 10.95
C GLY A 167 -7.66 11.14 9.61
N PHE A 168 -6.76 11.58 8.71
CA PHE A 168 -7.20 12.14 7.43
C PHE A 168 -7.87 11.10 6.53
N CYS A 169 -7.56 9.80 6.71
CA CYS A 169 -8.09 8.73 5.88
C CYS A 169 -9.62 8.63 5.92
N GLY A 170 -10.28 8.94 7.04
CA GLY A 170 -11.74 8.88 7.18
C GLY A 170 -12.50 9.96 6.42
N LYS A 171 -11.89 11.14 6.25
CA LYS A 171 -12.48 12.30 5.57
C LYS A 171 -11.87 12.60 4.19
N CYS A 172 -10.92 11.78 3.73
CA CYS A 172 -10.24 12.00 2.46
C CYS A 172 -11.20 11.75 1.29
N PRO A 173 -11.27 12.62 0.26
CA PRO A 173 -12.09 12.37 -0.93
C PRO A 173 -11.67 11.09 -1.67
N TYR A 174 -10.39 10.73 -1.60
CA TYR A 174 -9.85 9.48 -2.17
C TYR A 174 -9.99 8.27 -1.24
N ARG A 175 -10.82 8.34 -0.19
CA ARG A 175 -10.93 7.27 0.80
C ARG A 175 -11.20 5.93 0.15
N ASN A 176 -12.10 5.84 -0.83
CA ASN A 176 -12.52 4.57 -1.44
C ASN A 176 -11.54 4.02 -2.48
N ILE A 177 -10.63 4.86 -2.97
CA ILE A 177 -9.66 4.48 -4.01
C ILE A 177 -8.29 4.19 -3.39
N CYS A 178 -8.00 4.78 -2.23
CA CYS A 178 -6.73 4.63 -1.51
C CYS A 178 -6.96 4.17 -0.07
N GLY A 179 -7.40 5.09 0.80
CA GLY A 179 -7.53 4.94 2.26
C GLY A 179 -6.36 4.27 2.98
N GLY A 180 -5.14 4.32 2.43
CA GLY A 180 -3.89 3.89 3.07
C GLY A 180 -3.72 2.37 3.26
N CYS A 181 -2.49 1.96 3.51
CA CYS A 181 -2.07 0.61 3.90
C CYS A 181 -2.48 0.31 5.35
N ARG A 182 -3.46 -0.57 5.50
CA ARG A 182 -3.94 -1.01 6.83
C ARG A 182 -2.86 -1.79 7.58
N ALA A 183 -2.00 -2.51 6.86
CA ALA A 183 -0.85 -3.19 7.46
C ALA A 183 0.19 -2.20 8.02
N ARG A 184 0.46 -1.09 7.32
CA ARG A 184 1.35 -0.03 7.85
C ARG A 184 0.72 0.63 9.07
N ALA A 185 -0.56 0.99 9.03
CA ALA A 185 -1.28 1.54 10.18
C ALA A 185 -1.15 0.61 11.41
N TYR A 186 -1.40 -0.69 11.22
CA TYR A 186 -1.22 -1.68 12.29
C TYR A 186 0.24 -1.82 12.75
N ALA A 187 1.22 -1.77 11.83
CA ALA A 187 2.63 -1.90 12.17
C ALA A 187 3.06 -0.82 13.18
N TYR A 188 2.69 0.43 12.92
CA TYR A 188 3.06 1.60 13.71
C TYR A 188 2.19 1.80 14.96
N TYR A 189 0.89 1.57 14.87
CA TYR A 189 -0.06 1.94 15.93
C TYR A 189 -0.72 0.76 16.65
N LYS A 190 -0.49 -0.48 16.18
CA LYS A 190 -1.25 -1.68 16.60
C LYS A 190 -2.76 -1.55 16.40
N ASP A 191 -3.17 -0.63 15.54
CA ASP A 191 -4.56 -0.35 15.19
C ASP A 191 -4.72 -0.36 13.65
N PRO A 192 -5.47 -1.31 13.07
CA PRO A 192 -5.62 -1.43 11.62
C PRO A 192 -6.43 -0.28 10.99
N ILE A 193 -7.24 0.44 11.78
CA ILE A 193 -8.02 1.60 11.31
C ILE A 193 -7.36 2.94 11.65
N ALA A 194 -6.16 2.93 12.26
CA ALA A 194 -5.36 4.13 12.47
C ALA A 194 -5.03 4.86 11.15
N PRO A 195 -4.71 6.16 11.21
CA PRO A 195 -4.13 6.86 10.06
C PRO A 195 -2.91 6.12 9.56
N ASP A 196 -2.77 6.07 8.24
CA ASP A 196 -1.55 5.58 7.64
C ASP A 196 -0.50 6.71 7.66
N PRO A 197 0.62 6.55 8.41
CA PRO A 197 1.60 7.61 8.60
C PRO A 197 2.49 7.81 7.37
N GLY A 198 2.46 6.92 6.37
CA GLY A 198 3.23 7.06 5.15
C GLY A 198 2.61 8.01 4.12
N CYS A 199 1.39 8.50 4.37
CA CYS A 199 0.68 9.42 3.47
C CYS A 199 1.04 10.89 3.74
N ILE A 200 1.20 11.68 2.69
CA ILE A 200 1.47 13.13 2.79
C ILE A 200 0.40 13.89 3.60
N PHE A 201 -0.87 13.49 3.50
CA PHE A 201 -1.97 14.10 4.27
C PHE A 201 -1.99 13.71 5.76
N ASN A 202 -1.19 12.72 6.14
CA ASN A 202 -1.00 12.30 7.53
C ASN A 202 0.41 12.64 8.05
N SER A 203 1.12 13.58 7.41
CA SER A 203 2.52 13.92 7.77
C SER A 203 2.72 14.29 9.24
N LYS A 204 1.70 14.84 9.91
CA LYS A 204 1.75 15.11 11.35
C LYS A 204 2.01 13.83 12.18
N TYR A 205 1.38 12.72 11.81
CA TYR A 205 1.50 11.45 12.49
C TYR A 205 2.89 10.82 12.29
N TRP A 206 3.50 11.04 11.13
CA TRP A 206 4.89 10.67 10.89
C TRP A 206 5.86 11.44 11.78
N LYS A 207 5.69 12.77 11.88
CA LYS A 207 6.51 13.63 12.75
C LYS A 207 6.40 13.22 14.23
N GLU A 208 5.19 12.92 14.70
CA GLU A 208 4.96 12.39 16.05
C GLU A 208 5.73 11.08 16.31
N LEU A 209 5.73 10.15 15.35
CA LEU A 209 6.46 8.88 15.45
C LEU A 209 7.99 9.08 15.47
N GLN A 210 8.50 10.08 14.75
CA GLN A 210 9.92 10.44 14.78
C GLN A 210 10.32 10.99 16.15
N ASN A 211 9.51 11.88 16.73
CA ASN A 211 9.75 12.46 18.05
C ASN A 211 9.75 11.41 19.17
N GLN A 212 8.93 10.36 19.03
CA GLN A 212 8.87 9.22 19.97
C GLN A 212 10.02 8.21 19.78
N GLN A 213 11.01 8.49 18.91
CA GLN A 213 12.06 7.56 18.47
C GLN A 213 11.54 6.21 17.92
N LYS A 214 10.25 6.13 17.57
CA LYS A 214 9.65 4.93 16.95
C LYS A 214 10.06 4.78 15.49
N VAL A 215 10.46 5.88 14.85
CA VAL A 215 11.15 5.92 13.56
C VAL A 215 12.53 6.53 13.79
N ARG A 216 13.58 5.71 13.84
CA ARG A 216 14.97 6.20 13.79
C ARG A 216 15.35 6.41 12.33
N ILE A 217 15.89 7.58 11.98
CA ILE A 217 16.26 7.96 10.59
C ILE A 217 17.75 7.70 10.35
N THR A 218 18.54 7.49 11.40
CA THR A 218 19.98 7.27 11.27
C THR A 218 20.25 5.93 10.62
N ILE A 219 20.83 6.00 9.42
CA ILE A 219 21.48 4.87 8.75
C ILE A 219 22.54 4.36 9.75
N PRO A 220 22.56 3.05 10.11
CA PRO A 220 23.67 2.48 10.85
C PRO A 220 24.96 2.80 10.09
N LYS A 221 25.92 3.44 10.76
CA LYS A 221 27.27 3.59 10.21
C LYS A 221 27.88 2.22 9.90
#